data_AF-A0ABD1A4N5-F1
#
_entry.id   AF-A0ABD1A4N5-F1
#
_cell.length_a   1.000
_cell.length_b   1.000
_cell.length_c   1.000
_cell.angle_alpha   90.00
_cell.angle_beta   90.00
_cell.angle_gamma   90.00
#
_symmetry.space_group_name_H-M   'P 1'
#
loop_
_entity.id
_entity.type
_entity.pdbx_description
1 polymer ?
#
loop_
_entity_poly.entity_id
_entity_poly.type
_entity_poly.pdbx_seq_one_letter_code
_entity_poly.pdbx_strand_id
1 'polypeptide(L)'
;MKCREELAQIVMAIFYKVDPYDVKMLTGEFGKVFKNTCVGKTKSKEDIKRWRHALGKVATIAGLYHSSKWDNEAAMIERITTDVSNELIRSAPSSDFNSLVGIRTHKKKMEPFLGLKSRIGKSTIARFLFGEYSHKFQLSVFMDNIKRRYPNFCHDEYSTKLQLQKDFLSQIINHEDIKIHHLGVARKRQIKRQESTCCS
;
A
#
# COMPACT_ATOMS: atom_id res chain seq x y z
N MET A 1 -5.19 -4.44 22.24
CA MET A 1 -3.90 -5.03 22.66
C MET A 1 -3.93 -6.54 22.76
N LYS A 2 -4.99 -7.17 23.29
CA LYS A 2 -5.14 -8.64 23.27
C LYS A 2 -4.90 -9.27 21.90
N CYS A 3 -5.52 -8.77 20.82
CA CYS A 3 -5.27 -9.31 19.46
C CYS A 3 -3.80 -9.21 19.00
N ARG A 4 -3.06 -8.17 19.42
CA ARG A 4 -1.63 -8.05 19.13
C ARG A 4 -0.81 -9.11 19.87
N GLU A 5 -1.21 -9.44 21.09
CA GLU A 5 -0.50 -10.36 21.99
C GLU A 5 -0.87 -11.82 21.73
N GLU A 6 -2.15 -12.10 21.47
CA GLU A 6 -2.72 -13.44 21.33
C GLU A 6 -2.76 -13.89 19.87
N LEU A 7 -2.97 -12.97 18.92
CA LEU A 7 -3.15 -13.29 17.49
C LEU A 7 -2.02 -12.71 16.62
N ALA A 8 -0.96 -12.17 17.23
CA ALA A 8 0.15 -11.52 16.55
C ALA A 8 -0.27 -10.42 15.55
N GLN A 9 -1.43 -9.79 15.77
CA GLN A 9 -1.93 -8.77 14.87
C GLN A 9 -1.03 -7.53 14.88
N ILE A 10 -0.65 -7.05 13.70
CA ILE A 10 0.14 -5.82 13.55
C ILE A 10 -0.71 -4.63 14.01
N VAL A 11 -0.13 -3.79 14.89
CA VAL A 11 -0.76 -2.56 15.37
C VAL A 11 0.20 -1.40 15.14
N MET A 12 -0.28 -0.37 14.47
CA MET A 12 0.42 0.90 14.27
C MET A 12 -0.23 1.99 15.13
N ALA A 13 0.57 2.76 15.85
CA ALA A 13 0.10 3.85 16.69
C ALA A 13 0.44 5.20 16.03
N ILE A 14 -0.55 6.10 15.96
CA ILE A 14 -0.41 7.44 15.40
C ILE A 14 -0.65 8.45 16.52
N PHE A 15 0.33 9.32 16.75
CA PHE A 15 0.28 10.37 17.77
C PHE A 15 0.15 11.73 17.08
N TYR A 16 -1.08 12.23 16.99
CA TYR A 16 -1.39 13.51 16.36
C TYR A 16 -1.57 14.59 17.44
N LYS A 17 -0.69 15.60 17.44
CA LYS A 17 -0.66 16.70 18.41
C LYS A 17 -0.75 16.25 19.88
N VAL A 18 -0.22 15.06 20.17
CA VAL A 18 -0.19 14.47 21.52
C VAL A 18 1.15 13.81 21.73
N ASP A 19 1.77 14.05 22.89
CA ASP A 19 3.01 13.41 23.27
C ASP A 19 2.75 11.94 23.68
N PRO A 20 3.41 10.96 23.05
CA PRO A 20 3.35 9.56 23.48
C PRO A 20 3.67 9.36 24.97
N TYR A 21 4.54 10.20 25.54
CA TYR A 21 4.87 10.17 26.97
C TYR A 21 3.65 10.47 27.84
N ASP A 22 2.87 11.49 27.48
CA ASP A 22 1.65 11.85 28.19
C ASP A 22 0.57 10.77 28.08
N VAL A 23 0.51 10.06 26.95
CA VAL A 23 -0.35 8.88 26.79
C VAL A 23 0.12 7.71 27.66
N LYS A 24 1.45 7.47 27.72
CA LYS A 24 2.05 6.37 28.49
C LYS A 24 1.86 6.55 29.98
N MET A 25 2.17 7.75 30.48
CA MET A 25 2.15 8.06 31.91
C MET A 25 0.78 8.57 32.37
N LEU A 26 -0.14 8.85 31.45
CA LEU A 26 -1.41 9.52 31.70
C LEU A 26 -1.19 10.86 32.42
N THR A 27 -0.28 11.66 31.86
CA THR A 27 0.10 13.00 32.32
C THR A 27 -0.33 14.08 31.34
N GLY A 28 -0.03 15.35 31.63
CA GLY A 28 -0.41 16.48 30.78
C GLY A 28 -1.91 16.62 30.59
N GLU A 29 -2.30 17.22 29.46
CA GLU A 29 -3.71 17.41 29.09
C GLU A 29 -4.43 16.08 28.85
N PHE A 30 -3.75 15.12 28.22
CA PHE A 30 -4.31 13.78 28.00
C PHE A 30 -4.70 13.10 29.31
N GLY A 31 -3.82 13.17 30.32
CA GLY A 31 -4.06 12.65 31.66
C GLY A 31 -5.21 13.33 32.40
N LYS A 32 -5.36 14.66 32.26
CA LYS A 32 -6.48 15.40 32.86
C LYS A 32 -7.82 14.93 32.28
N VAL A 33 -7.92 14.86 30.94
CA VAL A 33 -9.12 14.37 30.25
C VAL A 33 -9.42 12.90 30.63
N PHE A 34 -8.39 12.05 30.69
CA PHE A 34 -8.54 10.66 31.13
C PHE A 34 -9.10 10.56 32.55
N LYS A 35 -8.56 11.33 33.50
CA LYS A 35 -9.05 11.37 34.89
C LYS A 35 -10.52 11.80 34.96
N ASN A 36 -10.89 12.88 34.28
CA ASN A 36 -12.27 13.36 34.22
C ASN A 36 -13.22 12.29 33.64
N THR A 37 -12.78 11.58 32.60
CA THR A 37 -13.53 10.48 31.96
C THR A 37 -13.74 9.27 32.88
N CYS A 38 -12.92 9.14 33.93
CA CYS A 38 -12.98 8.07 34.92
C CYS A 38 -13.81 8.44 36.16
N VAL A 39 -14.17 9.72 36.36
CA VAL A 39 -14.98 10.17 37.51
C VAL A 39 -16.39 9.57 37.43
N GLY A 40 -16.92 9.11 38.57
CA GLY A 40 -18.30 8.60 38.70
C GLY A 40 -18.52 7.16 38.22
N LYS A 41 -17.51 6.50 37.63
CA LYS A 41 -17.64 5.12 37.16
C LYS A 41 -17.25 4.11 38.26
N THR A 42 -18.13 3.83 39.21
CA THR A 42 -17.84 2.95 40.37
C THR A 42 -17.73 1.45 40.03
N LYS A 43 -18.37 0.96 38.96
CA LYS A 43 -18.16 -0.42 38.44
C LYS A 43 -16.86 -0.58 37.61
N SER A 44 -16.07 0.49 37.43
CA SER A 44 -15.03 0.57 36.38
C SER A 44 -13.58 0.46 36.84
N LYS A 45 -13.28 0.13 38.10
CA LYS A 45 -11.87 0.08 38.54
C LYS A 45 -11.03 -0.90 37.71
N GLU A 46 -11.62 -2.03 37.30
CA GLU A 46 -10.96 -3.00 36.41
C GLU A 46 -10.85 -2.48 34.97
N ASP A 47 -11.89 -1.83 34.44
CA ASP A 47 -11.85 -1.22 33.11
C ASP A 47 -10.84 -0.09 33.02
N ILE A 48 -10.74 0.77 34.05
CA ILE A 48 -9.74 1.83 34.15
C ILE A 48 -8.33 1.23 34.18
N LYS A 49 -8.11 0.15 34.95
CA LYS A 49 -6.84 -0.59 34.93
C LYS A 49 -6.54 -1.16 33.53
N ARG A 50 -7.55 -1.72 32.87
CA ARG A 50 -7.42 -2.29 31.51
C ARG A 50 -7.10 -1.23 30.47
N TRP A 51 -7.76 -0.07 30.52
CA TRP A 51 -7.47 1.07 29.64
C TRP A 51 -6.08 1.63 29.89
N ARG A 52 -5.70 1.83 31.16
CA ARG A 52 -4.35 2.28 31.52
C ARG A 52 -3.28 1.35 30.98
N HIS A 53 -3.46 0.04 31.14
CA HIS A 53 -2.55 -0.97 30.60
C HIS A 53 -2.49 -0.94 29.07
N ALA A 54 -3.64 -0.86 28.41
CA ALA A 54 -3.72 -0.80 26.95
C ALA A 54 -3.05 0.46 26.39
N LEU A 55 -3.31 1.64 26.98
CA LEU A 55 -2.71 2.92 26.57
C LEU A 55 -1.19 2.92 26.79
N GLY A 56 -0.72 2.39 27.92
CA GLY A 56 0.70 2.21 28.19
C GLY A 56 1.39 1.33 27.13
N LYS A 57 0.74 0.24 26.71
CA LYS A 57 1.25 -0.64 25.64
C LYS A 57 1.17 -0.02 24.25
N VAL A 58 0.17 0.80 23.96
CA VAL A 58 0.09 1.54 22.68
C VAL A 58 1.20 2.59 22.61
N ALA A 59 1.46 3.29 23.71
CA ALA A 59 2.51 4.31 23.77
C ALA A 59 3.94 3.75 23.65
N THR A 60 4.14 2.44 23.85
CA THR A 60 5.43 1.77 23.59
C THR A 60 5.56 1.19 22.19
N ILE A 61 4.47 1.11 21.42
CA ILE A 61 4.58 0.82 19.98
C ILE A 61 5.35 1.99 19.39
N ALA A 62 6.52 1.69 18.81
CA ALA A 62 7.46 2.68 18.29
C ALA A 62 6.68 3.80 17.58
N GLY A 63 6.74 5.01 18.15
CA GLY A 63 6.04 6.20 17.68
C GLY A 63 6.66 6.76 16.40
N LEU A 64 6.71 5.92 15.36
CA LEU A 64 7.15 6.27 14.01
C LEU A 64 6.31 7.43 13.46
N TYR A 65 5.02 7.50 13.84
CA TYR A 65 4.08 8.51 13.38
C TYR A 65 3.71 9.48 14.50
N HIS A 66 4.67 10.30 14.92
CA HIS A 66 4.40 11.46 15.77
C HIS A 66 4.35 12.70 14.89
N SER A 67 3.21 13.40 14.86
CA SER A 67 2.99 14.58 13.99
C SER A 67 4.07 15.66 14.10
N SER A 68 4.71 15.84 15.26
CA SER A 68 5.80 16.81 15.46
C SER A 68 7.11 16.46 14.74
N LYS A 69 7.26 15.23 14.24
CA LYS A 69 8.42 14.79 13.45
C LYS A 69 8.24 14.98 11.95
N TRP A 70 7.12 15.57 11.53
CA TRP A 70 6.76 15.73 10.13
C TRP A 70 6.46 17.20 9.85
N ASP A 71 7.07 17.72 8.80
CA ASP A 71 6.90 19.12 8.41
C ASP A 71 5.52 19.38 7.80
N ASN A 72 4.88 18.34 7.25
CA ASN A 72 3.53 18.43 6.70
C ASN A 72 2.74 17.13 6.93
N GLU A 73 1.43 17.27 7.09
CA GLU A 73 0.52 16.14 7.36
C GLU A 73 0.38 15.22 6.14
N ALA A 74 0.50 15.76 4.92
CA ALA A 74 0.39 14.99 3.68
C ALA A 74 1.49 13.91 3.57
N ALA A 75 2.74 14.25 3.87
CA ALA A 75 3.89 13.35 3.87
C ALA A 75 3.77 12.30 4.97
N MET A 76 3.26 12.68 6.14
CA MET A 76 2.96 11.74 7.22
C MET A 76 1.92 10.70 6.76
N ILE A 77 0.82 11.15 6.13
CA ILE A 77 -0.24 10.28 5.61
C ILE A 77 0.28 9.40 4.47
N GLU A 78 1.07 9.94 3.54
CA GLU A 78 1.67 9.18 2.45
C GLU A 78 2.57 8.06 3.01
N ARG A 79 3.38 8.38 4.03
CA ARG A 79 4.23 7.39 4.69
C ARG A 79 3.41 6.30 5.38
N ILE A 80 2.38 6.68 6.15
CA ILE A 80 1.48 5.72 6.82
C ILE A 80 0.85 4.79 5.79
N THR A 81 0.31 5.35 4.69
CA THR A 81 -0.36 4.58 3.64
C THR A 81 0.59 3.60 2.97
N THR A 82 1.82 4.03 2.71
CA THR A 82 2.89 3.20 2.14
C THR A 82 3.27 2.05 3.06
N ASP A 83 3.49 2.33 4.34
CA ASP A 83 3.89 1.31 5.32
C ASP A 83 2.76 0.29 5.56
N VAL A 84 1.49 0.73 5.61
CA VAL A 84 0.33 -0.18 5.68
C VAL A 84 0.22 -1.06 4.44
N SER A 85 0.38 -0.49 3.24
CA SER A 85 0.33 -1.25 1.99
C SER A 85 1.41 -2.32 1.93
N ASN A 86 2.64 -1.98 2.31
CA ASN A 86 3.76 -2.92 2.36
C ASN A 86 3.51 -4.06 3.36
N GLU A 87 2.98 -3.78 4.55
CA GLU A 87 2.64 -4.81 5.53
C GLU A 87 1.52 -5.74 5.06
N LEU A 88 0.53 -5.22 4.33
CA LEU A 88 -0.53 -6.04 3.73
C LEU A 88 0.04 -6.97 2.65
N ILE A 89 0.89 -6.45 1.76
CA ILE A 89 1.54 -7.24 0.70
C ILE A 89 2.42 -8.34 1.30
N ARG A 90 3.17 -8.02 2.37
CA ARG A 90 4.03 -8.98 3.07
C ARG A 90 3.24 -10.07 3.79
N SER A 91 2.07 -9.72 4.32
CA SER A 91 1.21 -10.65 5.06
C SER A 91 0.40 -11.58 4.16
N ALA A 92 0.27 -11.26 2.86
CA ALA A 92 -0.42 -12.09 1.87
C ALA A 92 0.45 -12.30 0.61
N PRO A 93 1.60 -13.00 0.72
CA PRO A 93 2.43 -13.29 -0.44
C PRO A 93 1.65 -14.18 -1.42
N SER A 94 1.64 -13.83 -2.71
CA SER A 94 1.02 -14.65 -3.76
C SER A 94 1.63 -16.05 -3.74
N SER A 95 0.79 -17.06 -3.52
CA SER A 95 1.18 -18.48 -3.53
C SER A 95 1.41 -19.03 -4.94
N ASP A 96 1.11 -18.24 -5.98
CA ASP A 96 1.04 -18.67 -7.38
C ASP A 96 2.38 -19.20 -7.92
N PHE A 97 3.49 -18.89 -7.24
CA PHE A 97 4.84 -19.26 -7.66
C PHE A 97 5.55 -20.24 -6.72
N ASN A 98 4.89 -20.70 -5.65
CA ASN A 98 5.50 -21.61 -4.67
C ASN A 98 5.84 -22.99 -5.26
N SER A 99 5.18 -23.40 -6.34
CA SER A 99 5.41 -24.67 -7.04
C SER A 99 6.41 -24.57 -8.20
N LEU A 100 6.90 -23.37 -8.55
CA LEU A 100 7.78 -23.16 -9.71
C LEU A 100 9.27 -23.31 -9.32
N VAL A 101 9.75 -24.55 -9.34
CA VAL A 101 11.16 -24.90 -9.17
C VAL A 101 11.98 -24.34 -10.35
N GLY A 102 13.05 -23.59 -10.07
CA GLY A 102 14.01 -23.10 -11.08
C GLY A 102 13.89 -21.63 -11.51
N ILE A 103 12.96 -20.84 -10.98
CA ILE A 103 12.91 -19.39 -11.27
C ILE A 103 14.11 -18.64 -10.67
N ARG A 104 14.59 -19.05 -9.50
CA ARG A 104 15.78 -18.48 -8.85
C ARG A 104 17.07 -18.65 -9.64
N THR A 105 17.22 -19.75 -10.40
CA THR A 105 18.40 -19.98 -11.24
C THR A 105 18.38 -19.15 -12.52
N HIS A 106 17.20 -18.83 -13.06
CA HIS A 106 17.03 -17.88 -14.17
C HIS A 106 17.27 -16.42 -13.76
N LYS A 107 17.05 -16.05 -12.48
CA LYS A 107 17.28 -14.70 -11.94
C LYS A 107 18.71 -14.18 -12.18
N LYS A 108 19.75 -15.01 -11.96
CA LYS A 108 21.16 -14.63 -12.15
C LYS A 108 21.58 -14.44 -13.62
N LYS A 109 20.79 -14.96 -14.57
CA LYS A 109 21.15 -14.95 -16.00
C LYS A 109 20.38 -13.92 -16.81
N MET A 110 19.41 -13.18 -16.24
CA MET A 110 18.43 -12.42 -17.02
C MET A 110 18.67 -10.90 -17.16
N GLU A 111 19.68 -10.32 -16.51
CA GLU A 111 20.00 -8.89 -16.73
C GLU A 111 20.34 -8.53 -18.20
N PRO A 112 20.94 -9.40 -19.05
CA PRO A 112 21.22 -9.04 -20.44
C PRO A 112 20.11 -9.41 -21.46
N PHE A 113 19.07 -10.16 -21.07
CA PHE A 113 18.20 -10.88 -22.05
C PHE A 113 16.79 -10.31 -22.23
N LEU A 114 16.57 -9.01 -21.97
CA LEU A 114 15.34 -8.32 -22.37
C LEU A 114 15.14 -8.21 -23.90
N GLY A 115 15.93 -8.93 -24.69
CA GLY A 115 15.60 -9.31 -26.06
C GLY A 115 15.76 -10.82 -26.25
N LEU A 116 14.70 -11.62 -26.13
CA LEU A 116 14.78 -13.05 -26.47
C LEU A 116 13.59 -13.55 -27.27
N LYS A 117 13.92 -14.20 -28.39
CA LYS A 117 13.07 -14.96 -29.31
C LYS A 117 12.71 -16.36 -28.75
N SER A 118 12.21 -16.47 -27.52
CA SER A 118 11.71 -17.75 -26.97
C SER A 118 10.20 -17.73 -26.71
N ARG A 119 9.51 -18.81 -27.09
CA ARG A 119 8.02 -18.94 -27.06
C ARG A 119 7.45 -19.43 -25.72
N ILE A 120 8.28 -19.85 -24.76
CA ILE A 120 7.82 -20.55 -23.56
C ILE A 120 8.28 -19.80 -22.30
N GLY A 121 7.37 -19.58 -21.34
CA GLY A 121 7.66 -19.10 -19.99
C GLY A 121 7.80 -17.59 -19.78
N LYS A 122 7.84 -16.76 -20.83
CA LYS A 122 8.01 -15.29 -20.70
C LYS A 122 6.95 -14.62 -19.82
N SER A 123 5.68 -14.93 -20.06
CA SER A 123 4.58 -14.35 -19.27
C SER A 123 4.67 -14.79 -17.81
N THR A 124 5.11 -16.03 -17.55
CA THR A 124 5.33 -16.54 -16.19
C THR A 124 6.46 -15.78 -15.49
N ILE A 125 7.58 -15.53 -16.19
CA ILE A 125 8.70 -14.77 -15.63
C ILE A 125 8.31 -13.30 -15.42
N ALA A 126 7.64 -12.67 -16.38
CA ALA A 126 7.17 -11.29 -16.24
C ALA A 126 6.22 -11.15 -15.04
N ARG A 127 5.32 -12.13 -14.83
CA ARG A 127 4.39 -12.14 -13.70
C ARG A 127 5.10 -12.35 -12.36
N PHE A 128 6.11 -13.24 -12.34
CA PHE A 128 6.94 -13.44 -11.16
C PHE A 128 7.72 -12.17 -10.78
N LEU A 129 8.39 -11.55 -11.74
CA LEU A 129 9.12 -10.29 -11.53
C LEU A 129 8.17 -9.17 -11.10
N PHE A 130 6.98 -9.09 -11.68
CA PHE A 130 5.99 -8.12 -11.25
C PHE A 130 5.60 -8.34 -9.78
N GLY A 131 5.29 -9.57 -9.36
CA GLY A 131 5.00 -9.87 -7.95
C GLY A 131 6.17 -9.56 -7.02
N GLU A 132 7.41 -9.78 -7.46
CA GLU A 132 8.62 -9.52 -6.65
C GLU A 132 8.93 -8.02 -6.51
N TYR A 133 8.66 -7.19 -7.52
CA TYR A 133 9.14 -5.81 -7.55
C TYR A 133 8.04 -4.74 -7.61
N SER A 134 6.77 -5.09 -7.81
CA SER A 134 5.65 -4.13 -7.92
C SER A 134 5.58 -3.16 -6.75
N HIS A 135 5.77 -3.67 -5.53
CA HIS A 135 5.73 -2.89 -4.29
C HIS A 135 6.80 -1.78 -4.20
N LYS A 136 7.85 -1.82 -5.03
CA LYS A 136 8.88 -0.77 -5.07
C LYS A 136 8.47 0.45 -5.88
N PHE A 137 7.36 0.37 -6.60
CA PHE A 137 6.87 1.44 -7.47
C PHE A 137 5.55 1.98 -6.93
N GLN A 138 5.38 3.31 -6.99
CA GLN A 138 4.15 3.98 -6.53
C GLN A 138 2.90 3.52 -7.30
N LEU A 139 3.06 3.20 -8.58
CA LEU A 139 2.01 2.72 -9.47
C LEU A 139 2.56 1.55 -10.27
N SER A 140 1.89 0.40 -10.18
CA SER A 140 2.31 -0.81 -10.89
C SER A 140 1.09 -1.56 -11.41
N VAL A 141 1.12 -1.95 -12.69
CA VAL A 141 0.05 -2.73 -13.32
C VAL A 141 0.64 -3.84 -14.16
N PHE A 142 0.07 -5.04 -14.02
CA PHE A 142 0.42 -6.20 -14.85
C PHE A 142 -0.69 -6.50 -15.85
N MET A 143 -0.45 -6.18 -17.12
CA MET A 143 -1.38 -6.50 -18.20
C MET A 143 -1.17 -7.93 -18.70
N ASP A 144 -1.87 -8.88 -18.08
CA ASP A 144 -1.89 -10.28 -18.54
C ASP A 144 -2.52 -10.45 -19.93
N ASN A 145 -2.04 -11.49 -20.62
CA ASN A 145 -2.26 -11.89 -22.02
C ASN A 145 -3.37 -11.12 -22.77
N ILE A 146 -2.97 -10.03 -23.41
CA ILE A 146 -3.83 -9.16 -24.22
C ILE A 146 -4.56 -9.96 -25.31
N LYS A 147 -3.92 -10.99 -25.89
CA LYS A 147 -4.55 -11.82 -26.92
C LYS A 147 -5.69 -12.69 -26.43
N ARG A 148 -5.68 -13.05 -25.15
CA ARG A 148 -6.77 -13.80 -24.52
C ARG A 148 -7.93 -12.89 -24.13
N ARG A 149 -7.63 -11.66 -23.67
CA ARG A 149 -8.66 -10.66 -23.33
C ARG A 149 -9.38 -10.11 -24.55
N TYR A 150 -8.69 -10.08 -25.70
CA TYR A 150 -9.21 -9.57 -26.96
C TYR A 150 -9.07 -10.65 -28.04
N PRO A 151 -9.91 -11.72 -28.01
CA PRO A 151 -9.79 -12.86 -28.91
C PRO A 151 -10.07 -12.49 -30.38
N ASN A 152 -10.87 -11.45 -30.62
CA ASN A 152 -11.15 -10.92 -31.95
C ASN A 152 -10.33 -9.65 -32.22
N PHE A 153 -9.10 -9.80 -32.70
CA PHE A 153 -8.27 -8.71 -33.26
C PHE A 153 -8.82 -8.16 -34.60
N CYS A 154 -9.98 -8.64 -35.07
CA CYS A 154 -10.55 -8.31 -36.36
C CYS A 154 -11.40 -7.03 -36.37
N HIS A 155 -11.49 -6.29 -35.26
CA HIS A 155 -11.95 -4.90 -35.27
C HIS A 155 -10.74 -3.96 -35.22
N ASP A 156 -10.86 -2.84 -35.95
CA ASP A 156 -9.91 -1.73 -36.08
C ASP A 156 -8.90 -1.62 -34.92
N GLU A 157 -7.61 -1.75 -35.26
CA GLU A 157 -6.46 -1.72 -34.35
C GLU A 157 -6.52 -0.52 -33.38
N TYR A 158 -7.09 0.59 -33.82
CA TYR A 158 -7.33 1.78 -33.02
C TYR A 158 -8.24 1.51 -31.81
N SER A 159 -9.32 0.75 -32.01
CA SER A 159 -10.31 0.44 -30.96
C SER A 159 -9.72 -0.48 -29.90
N THR A 160 -8.95 -1.50 -30.30
CA THR A 160 -8.23 -2.38 -29.36
C THR A 160 -7.18 -1.60 -28.56
N LYS A 161 -6.40 -0.74 -29.21
CA LYS A 161 -5.44 0.15 -28.54
C LYS A 161 -6.13 1.09 -27.55
N LEU A 162 -7.30 1.62 -27.90
CA LEU A 162 -8.05 2.53 -27.04
C LEU A 162 -8.56 1.81 -25.80
N GLN A 163 -9.05 0.58 -25.95
CA GLN A 163 -9.51 -0.23 -24.83
C GLN A 163 -8.36 -0.64 -23.91
N LEU A 164 -7.22 -1.04 -24.46
CA LEU A 164 -5.99 -1.29 -23.70
C LEU A 164 -5.55 -0.08 -22.87
N GLN A 165 -5.60 1.13 -23.45
CA GLN A 165 -5.29 2.35 -22.72
C GLN A 165 -6.27 2.63 -21.59
N LYS A 166 -7.57 2.34 -21.79
CA LYS A 166 -8.59 2.47 -20.73
C LYS A 166 -8.33 1.49 -19.60
N ASP A 167 -8.13 0.21 -19.91
CA ASP A 167 -7.85 -0.84 -18.91
C ASP A 167 -6.59 -0.54 -18.10
N PHE A 168 -5.53 -0.12 -18.78
CA PHE A 168 -4.26 0.25 -18.14
C PHE A 168 -4.43 1.41 -17.17
N LEU A 169 -5.11 2.48 -17.61
CA LEU A 169 -5.34 3.64 -16.77
C LEU A 169 -6.30 3.35 -15.62
N SER A 170 -7.33 2.53 -15.86
CA SER A 170 -8.28 2.14 -14.82
C SER A 170 -7.57 1.37 -13.70
N GLN A 171 -6.70 0.43 -14.06
CA GLN A 171 -5.91 -0.35 -13.11
C GLN A 171 -4.81 0.48 -12.43
N ILE A 172 -4.19 1.45 -13.11
CA ILE A 172 -3.17 2.31 -12.48
C ILE A 172 -3.82 3.30 -11.50
N ILE A 173 -4.98 3.84 -11.84
CA ILE A 173 -5.61 4.95 -11.11
C ILE A 173 -6.64 4.43 -10.09
N ASN A 174 -6.96 3.13 -10.09
CA ASN A 174 -8.03 2.50 -9.31
C ASN A 174 -9.38 3.23 -9.47
N HIS A 175 -9.71 3.58 -10.71
CA HIS A 175 -10.96 4.28 -11.03
C HIS A 175 -11.61 3.61 -12.24
N GLU A 176 -12.88 3.20 -12.10
CA GLU A 176 -13.58 2.40 -13.11
C GLU A 176 -14.10 3.27 -14.28
N ASP A 177 -14.43 4.54 -14.05
CA ASP A 177 -15.05 5.41 -15.07
C ASP A 177 -14.10 6.32 -15.85
N ILE A 178 -13.00 5.78 -16.39
CA ILE A 178 -12.07 6.59 -17.20
C ILE A 178 -12.58 6.72 -18.65
N LYS A 179 -13.17 7.88 -18.95
CA LYS A 179 -13.55 8.26 -20.32
C LYS A 179 -12.32 8.69 -21.13
N ILE A 180 -11.93 7.84 -22.08
CA ILE A 180 -10.91 8.12 -23.10
C ILE A 180 -11.59 8.07 -24.46
N HIS A 181 -11.64 9.22 -25.13
CA HIS A 181 -12.28 9.36 -26.45
C HIS A 181 -11.28 9.20 -27.60
N HIS A 182 -9.97 9.41 -27.36
CA HIS A 182 -8.93 9.32 -28.39
C HIS A 182 -7.59 8.77 -27.87
N LEU A 183 -6.83 8.09 -28.74
CA LEU A 183 -5.47 7.65 -28.45
C LEU A 183 -4.55 8.87 -28.24
N GLY A 184 -3.77 8.87 -27.15
CA GLY A 184 -2.79 9.92 -26.84
C GLY A 184 -3.18 10.90 -25.73
N VAL A 185 -4.40 10.83 -25.21
CA VAL A 185 -4.83 11.63 -24.04
C VAL A 185 -4.08 11.21 -22.76
N ALA A 186 -3.67 9.93 -22.66
CA ALA A 186 -2.93 9.40 -21.52
C ALA A 186 -1.57 10.11 -21.29
N ARG A 187 -0.84 10.42 -22.39
CA ARG A 187 0.43 11.16 -22.34
C ARG A 187 0.24 12.55 -21.71
N LYS A 188 -0.83 13.26 -22.07
CA LYS A 188 -1.10 14.62 -21.55
C LYS A 188 -1.56 14.63 -20.09
N ARG A 189 -2.19 13.56 -19.59
CA ARG A 189 -2.63 13.45 -18.18
C ARG A 189 -1.52 13.02 -17.23
N GLN A 190 -0.56 12.20 -17.68
CA GLN A 190 0.62 11.84 -16.88
C GLN A 190 1.59 13.02 -16.69
N ILE A 191 1.76 13.88 -17.70
CA ILE A 191 2.65 15.06 -17.62
C ILE A 191 2.11 16.10 -16.64
N LYS A 192 0.79 16.38 -16.65
CA LYS A 192 0.20 17.37 -15.73
C LYS A 192 0.27 16.98 -14.26
N ARG A 193 0.32 15.68 -13.92
CA ARG A 193 0.47 15.24 -12.52
C ARG A 193 1.91 15.29 -12.01
N GLN A 194 2.92 15.15 -12.88
CA GLN A 194 4.32 15.34 -12.51
C GLN A 194 4.68 16.82 -12.34
N GLU A 195 4.07 17.72 -13.11
CA GLU A 195 4.28 19.18 -12.95
C GLU A 195 3.64 19.72 -11.66
N SER A 196 2.53 19.14 -11.20
CA SER A 196 1.88 19.57 -9.94
C SER A 196 2.56 19.08 -8.66
N THR A 197 3.43 18.05 -8.72
CA THR A 197 4.22 17.59 -7.55
C THR A 197 5.61 18.21 -7.47
N CYS A 198 6.03 18.99 -8.48
CA CYS A 198 7.31 19.71 -8.47
C CYS A 198 7.16 21.21 -8.14
N CYS A 199 5.92 21.69 -8.01
CA CYS A 199 5.58 23.04 -7.56
C CYS A 199 4.64 22.96 -6.35
N SER A 200 5.15 22.45 -5.23
CA SER A 200 4.62 22.66 -3.86
C SER A 200 5.74 22.39 -2.87
#